data_AF-A0A966A1G3-F1
#
_entry.id   AF-A0A966A1G3-F1
#
_cell.length_a   1.000
_cell.length_b   1.000
_cell.length_c   1.000
_cell.angle_alpha   90.00
_cell.angle_beta   90.00
_cell.angle_gamma   90.00
#
_symmetry.space_group_name_H-M   'P 1'
#
loop_
_entity.id
_entity.type
_entity.pdbx_description
1 polymer ?
#
loop_
_entity_poly.entity_id
_entity_poly.type
_entity_poly.pdbx_seq_one_letter_code
_entity_poly.pdbx_strand_id
1 'polypeptide(L)'
;IMSTIKPRHAIAYHALLDKGTQQYNIYYDSIRQTYDGPLSIATDMMVWNVTKDEVKERLAVSTPNAWGVPGTAQQPPPQPGVPDPMSDFIKSGEWGPAFNAQNKMLDEHAERYNLQDQDWRKQKPWYRPGE
;
A
#
# COMPACT_ATOMS: atom_id res chain seq x y z
N ILE A 1 19.61 -27.43 -11.25
CA ILE A 1 19.37 -26.10 -11.88
C ILE A 1 20.43 -25.10 -11.44
N MET A 2 20.47 -24.70 -10.16
CA MET A 2 21.42 -23.68 -9.69
C MET A 2 22.90 -24.10 -9.79
N SER A 3 23.21 -25.40 -9.68
CA SER A 3 24.55 -25.94 -9.98
C SER A 3 24.99 -25.77 -11.43
N THR A 4 24.05 -25.75 -12.37
CA THR A 4 24.32 -25.50 -13.78
C THR A 4 24.52 -24.00 -14.04
N ILE A 5 23.65 -23.16 -13.46
CA ILE A 5 23.63 -21.71 -13.69
C ILE A 5 24.75 -20.99 -12.94
N LYS A 6 25.14 -21.49 -11.77
CA LYS A 6 26.18 -20.92 -10.90
C LYS A 6 25.96 -19.42 -10.61
N PRO A 7 24.79 -19.02 -10.08
CA PRO A 7 24.55 -17.62 -9.76
C PRO A 7 25.48 -17.14 -8.63
N ARG A 8 25.71 -15.83 -8.55
CA ARG A 8 26.41 -15.22 -7.41
C ARG A 8 25.66 -15.44 -6.08
N HIS A 9 24.33 -15.57 -6.15
CA HIS A 9 23.45 -15.89 -5.02
C HIS A 9 22.16 -16.52 -5.52
N ALA A 10 21.76 -17.66 -4.95
CA ALA A 10 20.49 -18.32 -5.26
C ALA A 10 19.41 -17.95 -4.23
N ILE A 11 18.17 -17.84 -4.66
CA ILE A 11 17.03 -17.51 -3.80
C ILE A 11 15.94 -18.56 -4.01
N ALA A 12 15.61 -19.32 -2.97
CA ALA A 12 14.50 -20.26 -2.97
C ALA A 12 13.25 -19.58 -2.41
N TYR A 13 12.14 -19.57 -3.14
CA TYR A 13 10.88 -18.94 -2.74
C TYR A 13 9.67 -19.80 -3.13
N HIS A 14 8.46 -19.30 -2.86
CA HIS A 14 7.19 -19.99 -3.15
C HIS A 14 6.97 -21.26 -2.30
N ALA A 15 7.46 -21.23 -1.07
CA ALA A 15 7.17 -22.22 -0.04
C ALA A 15 6.64 -21.51 1.21
N LEU A 16 5.79 -22.21 1.95
CA LEU A 16 5.42 -21.76 3.30
C LEU A 16 6.59 -22.03 4.24
N LEU A 17 6.82 -21.12 5.19
CA LEU A 17 7.77 -21.29 6.30
C LEU A 17 7.02 -21.22 7.64
N ASP A 18 5.80 -21.76 7.65
CA ASP A 18 4.84 -21.69 8.75
C ASP A 18 5.25 -22.53 9.97
N LYS A 19 6.09 -23.55 9.76
CA LYS A 19 6.70 -24.35 10.83
C LYS A 19 8.06 -23.82 11.29
N GLY A 20 8.40 -22.59 10.92
CA GLY A 20 9.63 -21.90 11.34
C GLY A 20 10.90 -22.63 10.92
N THR A 21 11.85 -22.74 11.85
CA THR A 21 13.22 -23.23 11.57
C THR A 21 13.27 -24.67 11.04
N GLN A 22 12.32 -25.52 11.42
CA GLN A 22 12.30 -26.91 10.95
C GLN A 22 12.11 -26.98 9.43
N GLN A 23 11.16 -26.21 8.91
CA GLN A 23 10.83 -26.21 7.49
C GLN A 23 11.87 -25.45 6.67
N TYR A 24 12.42 -24.37 7.23
CA TYR A 24 13.61 -23.73 6.68
C TYR A 24 14.73 -24.74 6.46
N ASN A 25 15.09 -25.53 7.49
CA ASN A 25 16.18 -26.50 7.40
C ASN A 25 15.90 -27.60 6.37
N ILE A 26 14.66 -28.10 6.29
CA ILE A 26 14.27 -29.10 5.28
C ILE A 26 14.54 -28.59 3.87
N TYR A 27 14.14 -27.35 3.55
CA TYR A 27 14.38 -26.78 2.23
C TYR A 27 15.85 -26.49 2.00
N TYR A 28 16.53 -25.92 2.99
CA TYR A 28 17.95 -25.64 2.93
C TYR A 28 18.77 -26.91 2.63
N ASP A 29 18.60 -27.95 3.44
CA ASP A 29 19.34 -29.20 3.31
C ASP A 29 19.04 -29.91 1.99
N SER A 30 17.78 -29.88 1.54
CA SER A 30 17.39 -30.47 0.25
C SER A 30 18.08 -29.78 -0.94
N ILE A 31 18.20 -28.44 -0.91
CA ILE A 31 18.87 -27.69 -1.97
C ILE A 31 20.38 -27.95 -1.94
N ARG A 32 20.97 -28.05 -0.75
CA ARG A 32 22.40 -28.34 -0.54
C ARG A 32 22.84 -29.69 -1.11
N GLN A 33 21.94 -30.63 -1.35
CA GLN A 33 22.27 -31.88 -2.04
C GLN A 33 22.78 -31.68 -3.48
N THR A 34 22.43 -30.54 -4.11
CA THR A 34 22.77 -30.30 -5.53
C THR A 34 23.38 -28.94 -5.80
N TYR A 35 23.54 -28.07 -4.80
CA TYR A 35 24.04 -26.71 -4.97
C TYR A 35 24.78 -26.17 -3.73
N ASP A 36 26.06 -25.84 -3.92
CA ASP A 36 26.96 -25.42 -2.85
C ASP A 36 27.19 -23.90 -2.79
N GLY A 37 26.69 -23.14 -3.77
CA GLY A 37 26.86 -21.69 -3.82
C GLY A 37 26.04 -20.92 -2.76
N PRO A 38 26.18 -19.59 -2.69
CA PRO A 38 25.39 -18.76 -1.76
C PRO A 38 23.88 -18.93 -1.98
N LEU A 39 23.11 -19.02 -0.89
CA LEU A 39 21.69 -19.40 -0.89
C LEU A 39 20.93 -18.65 0.21
N SER A 40 19.77 -18.09 -0.15
CA SER A 40 18.72 -17.65 0.79
C SER A 40 17.48 -18.54 0.66
N ILE A 41 16.85 -18.87 1.78
CA ILE A 41 15.46 -19.38 1.79
C ILE A 41 14.53 -18.20 2.08
N ALA A 42 13.85 -17.72 1.04
CA ALA A 42 13.06 -16.49 1.04
C ALA A 42 11.97 -16.48 2.11
N THR A 43 11.86 -15.37 2.84
CA THR A 43 10.75 -15.02 3.72
C THR A 43 10.40 -13.56 3.48
N ASP A 44 9.23 -13.15 3.95
CA ASP A 44 8.75 -11.79 3.82
C ASP A 44 9.78 -10.79 4.37
N MET A 45 9.89 -9.66 3.67
CA MET A 45 10.81 -8.57 4.00
C MET A 45 12.30 -8.88 3.86
N MET A 46 12.72 -10.01 3.29
CA MET A 46 14.13 -10.12 2.88
C MET A 46 14.49 -9.19 1.73
N VAL A 47 15.69 -8.64 1.80
CA VAL A 47 16.26 -7.73 0.81
C VAL A 47 17.68 -8.14 0.47
N TRP A 48 18.04 -8.02 -0.81
CA TRP A 48 19.38 -8.28 -1.30
C TRP A 48 19.96 -7.01 -1.90
N ASN A 49 21.12 -6.57 -1.41
CA ASN A 49 21.89 -5.49 -2.03
C ASN A 49 22.92 -6.10 -2.97
N VAL A 50 22.77 -5.82 -4.26
CA VAL A 50 23.65 -6.34 -5.31
C VAL A 50 24.65 -5.24 -5.69
N THR A 51 25.93 -5.49 -5.47
CA THR A 51 27.03 -4.64 -5.92
C THR A 51 27.95 -5.43 -6.86
N LYS A 52 28.98 -4.76 -7.40
CA LYS A 52 30.01 -5.46 -8.19
C LYS A 52 30.75 -6.51 -7.36
N ASP A 53 30.93 -6.25 -6.07
CA ASP A 53 31.78 -7.05 -5.18
C ASP A 53 30.97 -8.17 -4.49
N GLU A 54 29.78 -7.88 -3.99
CA GLU A 54 28.98 -8.85 -3.24
C GLU A 54 27.46 -8.81 -3.53
N VAL A 55 26.76 -9.84 -3.04
CA VAL A 55 25.31 -9.86 -2.89
C VAL A 55 25.03 -10.03 -1.39
N LYS A 56 24.48 -9.00 -0.76
CA LYS A 56 24.27 -8.97 0.69
C LYS A 56 22.81 -9.17 1.05
N GLU A 57 22.51 -10.30 1.69
CA GLU A 57 21.21 -10.60 2.29
C GLU A 57 21.01 -9.79 3.59
N ARG A 58 19.81 -9.23 3.76
CA ARG A 58 19.35 -8.56 4.99
C ARG A 58 17.84 -8.77 5.17
N LEU A 59 17.34 -8.45 6.36
CA LEU A 59 15.91 -8.26 6.61
C LEU A 59 15.58 -6.77 6.63
N ALA A 60 14.58 -6.37 5.85
CA ALA A 60 13.99 -5.04 5.92
C ALA A 60 13.06 -4.98 7.13
N VAL A 61 13.23 -3.95 7.96
CA VAL A 61 12.31 -3.63 9.05
C VAL A 61 11.45 -2.46 8.58
N SER A 62 10.22 -2.75 8.16
CA SER A 62 9.23 -1.73 7.77
C SER A 62 8.19 -1.53 8.87
N THR A 63 7.63 -0.32 8.96
CA THR A 63 6.50 -0.05 9.85
C THR A 63 5.27 -0.86 9.44
N PRO A 64 4.54 -1.49 10.38
CA PRO A 64 3.24 -2.09 10.09
C PRO A 64 2.16 -1.03 9.79
N ASN A 65 2.39 0.23 10.22
CA ASN A 65 1.48 1.36 9.99
C ASN A 65 1.99 2.20 8.81
N ALA A 66 2.01 1.61 7.62
CA ALA A 66 2.49 2.27 6.41
C ALA A 66 1.48 3.31 5.87
N TRP A 67 2.01 4.39 5.30
CA TRP A 67 1.24 5.46 4.67
C TRP A 67 1.77 5.74 3.26
N GLY A 68 0.95 6.33 2.40
CA GLY A 68 1.39 6.81 1.09
C GLY A 68 2.47 7.90 1.23
N VAL A 69 3.54 7.80 0.45
CA VAL A 69 4.62 8.80 0.39
C VAL A 69 4.52 9.55 -0.93
N PRO A 70 4.52 10.90 -0.95
CA PRO A 70 4.42 11.65 -2.18
C PRO A 70 5.64 11.41 -3.09
N GLY A 71 5.39 11.14 -4.36
CA GLY A 71 6.41 11.05 -5.40
C GLY A 71 6.65 12.41 -6.09
N THR A 72 7.51 12.42 -7.11
CA THR A 72 7.79 13.62 -7.94
C THR A 72 6.79 13.80 -9.09
N ALA A 73 5.95 12.80 -9.35
CA ALA A 73 4.97 12.87 -10.43
C ALA A 73 3.91 13.93 -10.16
N GLN A 74 3.69 14.81 -11.14
CA GLN A 74 2.60 15.78 -11.07
C GLN A 74 1.30 15.11 -11.53
N GLN A 75 0.24 15.25 -10.73
CA GLN A 75 -1.08 14.75 -11.08
C GLN A 75 -1.60 15.53 -12.30
N PRO A 76 -2.06 14.85 -13.37
CA PRO A 76 -2.71 15.52 -14.48
C PRO A 76 -4.03 16.14 -14.01
N PRO A 77 -4.55 17.17 -14.71
CA PRO A 77 -5.86 17.71 -14.40
C PRO A 77 -6.96 16.64 -14.54
N PRO A 78 -8.07 16.74 -13.79
CA PRO A 78 -9.21 15.84 -13.95
C PRO A 78 -9.72 15.83 -15.40
N GLN A 79 -10.15 14.67 -15.89
CA GLN A 79 -10.73 14.54 -17.22
C GLN A 79 -12.17 15.08 -17.21
N PRO A 80 -12.48 16.13 -18.00
CA PRO A 80 -13.85 16.63 -18.11
C PRO A 80 -14.78 15.64 -18.83
N GLY A 81 -16.07 15.69 -18.51
CA GLY A 81 -17.10 14.92 -19.23
C GLY A 81 -17.20 13.44 -18.83
N VAL A 82 -16.45 13.00 -17.84
CA VAL A 82 -16.64 11.67 -17.23
C VAL A 82 -17.97 11.69 -16.46
N PRO A 83 -18.96 10.84 -16.82
CA PRO A 83 -20.22 10.81 -16.10
C PRO A 83 -20.02 10.27 -14.68
N ASP A 84 -20.82 10.77 -13.75
CA ASP A 84 -20.87 10.23 -12.40
C ASP A 84 -21.31 8.75 -12.45
N PRO A 85 -20.50 7.82 -11.91
CA PRO A 85 -20.82 6.40 -11.96
C PRO A 85 -22.00 6.01 -11.04
N MET A 86 -22.44 6.89 -10.14
CA MET A 86 -23.54 6.61 -9.22
C MET A 86 -24.91 6.82 -9.88
N SER A 87 -25.81 5.84 -9.70
CA SER A 87 -27.22 5.95 -10.12
C SER A 87 -28.03 6.84 -9.18
N ASP A 88 -29.15 7.36 -9.68
CA ASP A 88 -30.06 8.20 -8.88
C ASP A 88 -30.64 7.46 -7.68
N PHE A 89 -30.85 6.14 -7.81
CA PHE A 89 -31.26 5.30 -6.69
C PHE A 89 -30.27 5.38 -5.52
N ILE A 90 -28.97 5.25 -5.78
CA ILE A 90 -27.94 5.37 -4.74
C ILE A 90 -27.86 6.79 -4.19
N LYS A 91 -27.93 7.81 -5.06
CA LYS A 91 -27.91 9.23 -4.64
C LYS A 91 -29.09 9.60 -3.75
N SER A 92 -30.25 8.98 -3.95
CA SER A 92 -31.44 9.23 -3.13
C SER A 92 -31.28 8.75 -1.68
N GLY A 93 -30.28 7.91 -1.40
CA GLY A 93 -29.96 7.41 -0.05
C GLY A 93 -29.07 8.33 0.80
N GLU A 94 -28.74 9.54 0.33
CA GLU A 94 -27.94 10.49 1.11
C GLU A 94 -28.63 10.83 2.46
N TRP A 95 -27.98 10.49 3.58
CA TRP A 95 -28.53 10.72 4.90
C TRP A 95 -28.21 12.12 5.42
N GLY A 96 -29.03 13.09 5.02
CA GLY A 96 -28.89 14.51 5.36
C GLY A 96 -28.57 14.82 6.83
N PRO A 97 -29.33 14.29 7.82
CA PRO A 97 -29.05 14.53 9.24
C PRO A 97 -27.62 14.21 9.66
N ALA A 98 -27.00 13.14 9.13
CA ALA A 98 -25.62 12.79 9.50
C ALA A 98 -24.56 13.70 8.86
N PHE A 99 -24.85 14.27 7.70
CA PHE A 99 -23.99 15.30 7.13
C PHE A 99 -24.11 16.61 7.91
N ASN A 100 -25.31 17.02 8.31
CA ASN A 100 -25.49 18.22 9.11
C ASN A 100 -24.80 18.11 10.48
N ALA A 101 -24.79 16.93 11.11
CA ALA A 101 -24.07 16.69 12.37
C ALA A 101 -22.55 16.99 12.30
N GLN A 102 -21.96 17.05 11.10
CA GLN A 102 -20.55 17.38 10.88
C GLN A 102 -20.32 18.87 10.56
N ASN A 103 -21.38 19.67 10.41
CA ASN A 103 -21.29 21.04 9.93
C ASN A 103 -20.34 21.90 10.75
N LYS A 104 -20.47 21.84 12.09
CA LYS A 104 -19.60 22.61 12.98
C LYS A 104 -18.12 22.33 12.73
N MET A 105 -17.74 21.05 12.61
CA MET A 105 -16.36 20.66 12.33
C MET A 105 -15.90 21.17 10.96
N LEU A 106 -16.75 21.08 9.94
CA LEU A 106 -16.45 21.56 8.59
C LEU A 106 -16.34 23.08 8.52
N ASP A 107 -17.20 23.80 9.23
CA ASP A 107 -17.18 25.27 9.31
C ASP A 107 -15.90 25.75 10.00
N GLU A 108 -15.56 25.17 11.15
CA GLU A 108 -14.30 25.46 11.86
C GLU A 108 -13.07 25.17 11.00
N HIS A 109 -13.07 24.05 10.26
CA HIS A 109 -11.99 23.71 9.33
C HIS A 109 -11.91 24.72 8.18
N ALA A 110 -13.05 25.07 7.57
CA ALA A 110 -13.11 25.99 6.46
C ALA A 110 -12.65 27.41 6.87
N GLU A 111 -13.04 27.87 8.06
CA GLU A 111 -12.58 29.15 8.61
C GLU A 111 -11.07 29.14 8.85
N ARG A 112 -10.56 28.10 9.50
CA ARG A 112 -9.13 27.97 9.83
C ARG A 112 -8.21 28.01 8.61
N TYR A 113 -8.66 27.47 7.47
CA TYR A 113 -7.87 27.36 6.24
C TYR A 113 -8.35 28.28 5.10
N ASN A 114 -9.31 29.17 5.35
CA ASN A 114 -9.88 30.10 4.37
C ASN A 114 -10.44 29.38 3.12
N LEU A 115 -11.29 28.37 3.34
CA LEU A 115 -11.87 27.48 2.32
C LEU A 115 -13.38 27.67 2.12
N GLN A 116 -13.96 28.78 2.56
CA GLN A 116 -15.41 29.01 2.54
C GLN A 116 -16.00 29.01 1.12
N ASP A 117 -15.19 29.37 0.12
CA ASP A 117 -15.56 29.33 -1.30
C ASP A 117 -15.61 27.90 -1.86
N GLN A 118 -15.04 26.92 -1.15
CA GLN A 118 -15.01 25.50 -1.53
C GLN A 118 -16.13 24.69 -0.85
N ASP A 119 -17.09 25.35 -0.19
CA ASP A 119 -18.18 24.69 0.51
C ASP A 119 -19.22 24.08 -0.45
N TRP A 120 -19.04 22.81 -0.75
CA TRP A 120 -19.91 22.03 -1.62
C TRP A 120 -21.30 21.73 -1.01
N ARG A 121 -21.47 21.84 0.32
CA ARG A 121 -22.73 21.50 1.00
C ARG A 121 -23.90 22.38 0.54
N LYS A 122 -23.61 23.62 0.11
CA LYS A 122 -24.59 24.57 -0.45
C LYS A 122 -25.33 24.05 -1.68
N GLN A 123 -24.77 23.04 -2.36
CA GLN A 123 -25.36 22.42 -3.54
C GLN A 123 -26.34 21.28 -3.17
N LYS A 124 -26.42 20.92 -1.88
CA LYS A 124 -27.17 19.75 -1.43
C LYS A 124 -28.50 20.17 -0.79
N PRO A 125 -29.62 19.50 -1.13
CA PRO A 125 -30.94 19.87 -0.65
C PRO A 125 -31.16 19.61 0.85
N TRP A 126 -30.33 18.76 1.46
CA TRP A 126 -30.40 18.43 2.88
C TRP A 126 -29.58 19.36 3.78
N TYR A 127 -28.73 20.23 3.21
CA TYR A 127 -27.82 21.06 3.98
C TYR A 127 -28.57 22.12 4.79
N ARG A 128 -28.31 22.16 6.10
CA ARG A 128 -28.89 23.10 7.04
C ARG A 128 -27.77 23.81 7.80
N PRO A 129 -27.38 25.02 7.41
CA PRO A 129 -26.31 25.76 8.08
C PRO A 129 -26.62 25.96 9.57
N GLY A 130 -25.65 25.67 10.44
CA GLY A 130 -25.76 25.89 11.88
C GLY A 130 -26.55 24.84 12.68
N GLU A 131 -27.12 23.81 12.03
CA GLU A 131 -27.42 22.51 12.67
C GLU A 131 -26.13 21.68 12.76
#